data_AF-A0A969AQB4-F1
#
_entry.id   AF-A0A969AQB4-F1
#
_cell.length_a   1.000
_cell.length_b   1.000
_cell.length_c   1.000
_cell.angle_alpha   90.00
_cell.angle_beta   90.00
_cell.angle_gamma   90.00
#
_symmetry.space_group_name_H-M   'P 1'
#
loop_
_entity.id
_entity.type
_entity.pdbx_description
1 polymer ?
#
loop_
_entity_poly.entity_id
_entity_poly.type
_entity_poly.pdbx_seq_one_letter_code
_entity_poly.pdbx_strand_id
1 'polypeptide(L)'
;MPAGYQTVIRPGEAPLEPTLIAPPTLTHRLQYRTNGSRRWVQLIGQVDLVNRVYVNGEQQTLNYWGEFVYEAPAVRGGRAQVTVVSPLDEQADYEISLF
;
A
#
# COMPACT_ATOMS: atom_id res chain seq x y z
N MET A 1 29.01 28.72 19.05
CA MET A 1 29.06 28.65 17.57
C MET A 1 27.69 28.23 17.09
N PRO A 2 27.13 28.87 16.05
CA PRO A 2 25.68 28.96 15.84
C PRO A 2 25.18 27.88 14.86
N ALA A 3 24.10 27.18 15.22
CA ALA A 3 23.32 26.42 14.24
C ALA A 3 22.17 27.34 13.80
N GLY A 4 22.34 27.96 12.64
CA GLY A 4 21.40 28.91 12.08
C GLY A 4 20.08 28.24 11.72
N TYR A 5 18.99 28.76 12.28
CA TYR A 5 17.65 28.48 11.78
C TYR A 5 17.42 29.40 10.57
N GLN A 6 17.35 28.83 9.36
CA GLN A 6 16.81 29.55 8.22
C GLN A 6 15.30 29.32 8.18
N THR A 7 14.56 30.25 8.76
CA THR A 7 13.12 30.37 8.53
C THR A 7 12.92 31.01 7.16
N VAL A 8 12.49 30.24 6.17
CA VAL A 8 12.01 30.81 4.90
C VAL A 8 10.59 31.32 5.14
N ILE A 9 10.48 32.53 5.67
CA ILE A 9 9.20 33.23 5.81
C ILE A 9 8.84 33.75 4.42
N ARG A 10 7.82 33.17 3.79
CA ARG A 10 7.15 33.74 2.62
C ARG A 10 5.99 34.61 3.15
N PRO A 11 6.05 35.95 3.08
CA PRO A 11 4.98 36.78 3.63
C PRO A 11 3.80 36.85 2.65
N GLY A 12 2.60 36.46 3.08
CA GLY A 12 1.35 36.80 2.38
C GLY A 12 0.32 35.69 2.14
N GLU A 13 0.65 34.42 2.37
CA GLU A 13 -0.32 33.32 2.34
C GLU A 13 -0.35 32.64 3.71
N ALA A 14 -1.54 32.32 4.21
CA ALA A 14 -1.67 31.44 5.36
C ALA A 14 -0.86 30.16 5.06
N PRO A 15 -0.03 29.65 5.99
CA PRO A 15 0.55 28.34 5.82
C PRO A 15 -0.59 27.38 5.51
N LEU A 16 -0.54 26.72 4.35
CA LEU A 16 -1.41 25.59 4.08
C LEU A 16 -1.27 24.68 5.29
N GLU A 17 -2.39 24.39 5.94
CA GLU A 17 -2.42 23.48 7.10
C GLU A 17 -1.62 22.24 6.73
N PRO A 18 -0.74 21.74 7.63
CA PRO A 18 -0.02 20.51 7.37
C PRO A 18 -1.07 19.44 7.12
N THR A 19 -1.20 19.01 5.87
CA THR A 19 -2.07 17.89 5.52
C THR A 19 -1.58 16.73 6.36
N LEU A 20 -2.41 16.29 7.32
CA LEU A 20 -2.12 15.12 8.13
C LEU A 20 -1.82 13.99 7.15
N ILE A 21 -0.59 13.49 7.16
CA ILE A 21 -0.20 12.31 6.39
C ILE A 21 -1.02 11.18 7.01
N ALA A 22 -2.07 10.77 6.31
CA ALA A 22 -2.92 9.68 6.74
C ALA A 22 -2.05 8.40 6.79
N PRO A 23 -2.26 7.52 7.79
CA PRO A 23 -1.53 6.26 7.83
C PRO A 23 -1.77 5.49 6.52
N PRO A 24 -0.77 4.74 6.01
CA PRO A 24 -0.88 4.05 4.73
C PRO A 24 -2.03 3.04 4.76
N THR A 25 -3.14 3.37 4.11
CA THR A 25 -4.35 2.53 4.08
C THR A 25 -4.33 1.55 2.92
N LEU A 26 -4.78 0.33 3.17
CA LEU A 26 -4.99 -0.70 2.15
C LEU A 26 -6.48 -1.05 2.05
N THR A 27 -7.09 -0.78 0.91
CA THR A 27 -8.40 -1.36 0.57
C THR A 27 -8.18 -2.62 -0.25
N HIS A 28 -8.86 -3.73 0.05
CA HIS A 28 -8.65 -4.97 -0.69
C HIS A 28 -9.97 -5.69 -1.00
N ARG A 29 -9.95 -6.48 -2.08
CA ARG A 29 -11.00 -7.42 -2.46
C ARG A 29 -10.39 -8.73 -2.93
N LEU A 30 -11.07 -9.84 -2.67
CA LEU A 30 -10.68 -11.17 -3.12
C LEU A 30 -11.63 -11.63 -4.23
N GLN A 31 -11.07 -12.09 -5.35
CA GLN A 31 -11.83 -12.77 -6.40
C GLN A 31 -11.38 -14.22 -6.48
N TYR A 32 -12.32 -15.13 -6.26
CA TYR A 32 -12.08 -16.57 -6.38
C TYR A 32 -12.33 -16.99 -7.83
N ARG A 33 -11.33 -17.59 -8.46
CA ARG A 33 -11.43 -18.12 -9.82
C ARG A 33 -11.17 -19.61 -9.80
N THR A 34 -11.98 -20.35 -10.56
CA THR A 34 -11.78 -21.79 -10.76
C THR A 34 -11.50 -22.03 -12.23
N ASN A 35 -10.37 -22.64 -12.54
CA ASN A 35 -10.02 -23.07 -13.89
C ASN A 35 -9.81 -24.59 -13.88
N GLY A 36 -10.86 -25.32 -14.31
CA GLY A 36 -10.91 -26.78 -14.20
C GLY A 36 -10.84 -27.25 -12.75
N SER A 37 -9.84 -28.07 -12.41
CA SER A 37 -9.63 -28.59 -11.05
C SER A 37 -8.81 -27.65 -10.15
N ARG A 38 -8.17 -26.60 -10.71
CA ARG A 38 -7.34 -25.66 -9.93
C ARG A 38 -8.15 -24.45 -9.52
N ARG A 39 -8.15 -24.17 -8.21
CA ARG A 39 -8.73 -22.96 -7.61
C ARG A 39 -7.64 -21.93 -7.39
N TRP A 40 -7.95 -20.69 -7.74
CA TRP A 40 -7.07 -19.54 -7.64
C TRP A 40 -7.79 -18.42 -6.90
N VAL A 41 -7.03 -17.64 -6.14
CA VAL A 41 -7.49 -16.45 -5.46
C VAL A 41 -6.71 -15.29 -6.04
N GLN A 42 -7.44 -14.26 -6.45
CA GLN A 42 -6.90 -13.01 -6.94
C GLN A 42 -7.17 -11.95 -5.87
N LEU A 43 -6.11 -11.53 -5.20
CA LEU A 43 -6.11 -10.39 -4.28
C LEU A 43 -5.92 -9.12 -5.11
N ILE A 44 -6.92 -8.24 -5.08
CA ILE A 44 -6.85 -6.92 -5.69
C ILE A 44 -6.81 -5.92 -4.54
N GLY A 45 -5.66 -5.29 -4.36
CA GLY A 45 -5.50 -4.23 -3.35
C GLY A 45 -5.37 -2.88 -4.01
N GLN A 46 -5.83 -1.84 -3.32
CA GLN A 46 -5.75 -0.44 -3.72
C GLN A 46 -5.08 0.37 -2.60
N VAL A 47 -4.09 1.15 -2.98
CA VAL A 47 -3.32 2.06 -2.14
C VAL A 47 -3.09 3.39 -2.85
N ASP A 48 -2.62 4.41 -2.14
CA ASP A 48 -2.16 5.63 -2.80
C ASP A 48 -0.95 5.36 -3.70
N LEU A 49 -0.94 5.97 -4.89
CA LEU A 49 0.10 5.80 -5.92
C LEU A 49 1.52 6.14 -5.46
N VAL A 50 1.63 6.96 -4.43
CA VAL A 50 2.92 7.37 -3.85
C VAL A 50 3.53 6.28 -2.97
N ASN A 51 2.73 5.31 -2.52
CA ASN A 51 3.16 4.24 -1.65
C ASN A 51 3.74 3.07 -2.47
N ARG A 52 4.67 2.34 -1.86
CA ARG A 52 5.18 1.07 -2.39
C ARG A 52 4.43 -0.06 -1.71
N VAL A 53 4.10 -1.10 -2.47
CA VAL A 53 3.44 -2.30 -1.93
C VAL A 53 4.33 -3.51 -2.12
N TYR A 54 4.44 -4.31 -1.08
CA TYR A 54 5.11 -5.61 -1.09
C TYR A 54 4.09 -6.67 -0.69
N VAL A 55 4.01 -7.75 -1.45
CA VAL A 55 3.19 -8.92 -1.11
C VAL A 55 4.12 -10.11 -0.93
N ASN A 56 4.14 -10.70 0.27
CA ASN A 56 5.06 -11.76 0.66
C ASN A 56 6.54 -11.40 0.40
N GLY A 57 6.89 -10.12 0.59
CA GLY A 57 8.23 -9.58 0.32
C GLY A 57 8.51 -9.21 -1.14
N GLU A 58 7.61 -9.52 -2.08
CA GLU A 58 7.76 -9.18 -3.49
C GLU A 58 7.08 -7.84 -3.80
N GLN A 59 7.85 -6.89 -4.34
CA GLN A 59 7.32 -5.59 -4.72
C GLN A 59 6.27 -5.73 -5.84
N GLN A 60 5.09 -5.19 -5.61
CA GLN A 60 4.02 -5.17 -6.59
C GLN A 60 4.05 -3.87 -7.40
N THR A 61 3.71 -3.99 -8.68
CA THR A 61 3.51 -2.83 -9.55
C THR A 61 2.08 -2.32 -9.40
N LEU A 62 1.94 -1.03 -9.13
CA LEU A 62 0.64 -0.35 -9.09
C LEU A 62 0.25 0.12 -10.49
N ASN A 63 -1.03 -0.01 -10.83
CA ASN A 63 -1.60 0.62 -12.03
C ASN A 63 -1.83 2.12 -11.80
N TYR A 64 -2.33 2.84 -12.82
CA TYR A 64 -2.64 4.28 -12.74
C TYR A 64 -3.67 4.64 -11.65
N TRP A 65 -4.45 3.67 -11.17
CA TRP A 65 -5.46 3.85 -10.12
C TRP A 65 -4.96 3.47 -8.72
N GLY A 66 -3.69 3.09 -8.58
CA GLY A 66 -3.12 2.63 -7.32
C GLY A 66 -3.52 1.20 -6.96
N GLU A 67 -3.99 0.41 -7.92
CA GLU A 67 -4.33 -0.99 -7.70
C GLU A 67 -3.15 -1.91 -8.05
N PHE A 68 -2.95 -2.95 -7.23
CA PHE A 68 -2.14 -4.11 -7.57
C PHE A 68 -3.01 -5.37 -7.61
N VAL A 69 -2.52 -6.36 -8.34
CA VAL A 69 -3.17 -7.66 -8.48
C VAL A 69 -2.16 -8.74 -8.13
N TYR A 70 -2.48 -9.53 -7.11
CA TYR A 70 -1.70 -10.68 -6.68
C TYR A 70 -2.51 -11.95 -6.86
N GLU A 71 -1.97 -12.93 -7.56
CA GLU A 71 -2.63 -14.22 -7.81
C GLU A 71 -1.91 -15.35 -7.07
N ALA A 72 -2.67 -16.15 -6.35
CA ALA A 72 -2.16 -17.29 -5.61
C ALA A 72 -3.09 -18.51 -5.73
N PRO A 73 -2.57 -19.74 -5.62
CA PRO A 73 -3.42 -20.91 -5.52
C PRO A 73 -4.30 -20.85 -4.26
N ALA A 74 -5.56 -21.23 -4.39
CA ALA A 74 -6.53 -21.23 -3.28
C ALA A 74 -6.28 -22.45 -2.38
N VAL A 75 -5.25 -22.36 -1.54
CA VAL A 75 -4.88 -23.39 -0.56
C VAL A 75 -5.51 -23.05 0.78
N ARG A 76 -6.05 -24.06 1.48
CA ARG A 76 -6.68 -23.86 2.79
C ARG A 76 -5.72 -23.26 3.80
N GLY A 77 -6.11 -22.12 4.39
CA GLY A 77 -5.26 -21.37 5.32
C GLY A 77 -4.16 -20.55 4.63
N GLY A 78 -4.24 -20.36 3.32
CA GLY A 78 -3.34 -19.48 2.57
C GLY A 78 -3.47 -18.04 3.05
N ARG A 79 -2.33 -17.37 3.24
CA ARG A 79 -2.26 -15.97 3.68
C ARG A 79 -1.33 -15.20 2.75
N ALA A 80 -1.65 -13.92 2.55
CA ALA A 80 -0.76 -12.96 1.93
C ALA A 80 -0.38 -11.91 2.98
N GLN A 81 0.92 -11.72 3.18
CA GLN A 81 1.44 -10.58 3.93
C GLN A 81 1.59 -9.41 2.96
N VAL A 82 0.84 -8.34 3.19
CA VAL A 82 0.92 -7.12 2.40
C VAL A 82 1.55 -6.03 3.24
N THR A 83 2.70 -5.53 2.82
CA THR A 83 3.38 -4.40 3.46
C THR A 83 3.23 -3.18 2.56
N VAL A 84 2.63 -2.12 3.08
CA VAL A 84 2.54 -0.82 2.41
C VAL A 84 3.56 0.12 3.03
N VAL A 85 4.46 0.66 2.20
CA VAL A 85 5.55 1.54 2.61
C VAL A 85 5.32 2.92 2.03
N SER A 86 5.18 3.93 2.88
CA SER A 86 5.05 5.32 2.46
C SER A 86 6.37 5.88 1.93
N PRO A 87 6.35 7.02 1.21
CA PRO A 87 7.57 7.72 0.81
C PRO A 87 8.48 8.15 1.97
N LEU A 88 7.92 8.23 3.19
CA LEU A 88 8.65 8.58 4.42
C LEU A 88 9.13 7.33 5.18
N ASP A 89 9.12 6.17 4.53
CA ASP A 89 9.49 4.87 5.10
C ASP A 89 8.63 4.43 6.29
N GLU A 90 7.43 4.99 6.45
CA GLU A 90 6.43 4.43 7.38
C GLU A 90 5.85 3.15 6.77
N GLN A 91 5.74 2.11 7.58
CA GLN A 91 5.28 0.78 7.15
C GLN A 91 3.97 0.42 7.84
N ALA A 92 3.04 -0.12 7.06
CA ALA A 92 1.87 -0.81 7.58
C ALA A 92 1.80 -2.23 7.01
N ASP A 93 1.76 -3.20 7.92
CA ASP A 93 1.64 -4.61 7.58
C ASP A 93 0.21 -5.08 7.73
N TYR A 94 -0.25 -5.82 6.72
CA TYR A 94 -1.58 -6.40 6.65
C TYR A 94 -1.46 -7.89 6.37
N GLU A 95 -2.16 -8.71 7.16
CA GLU A 95 -2.28 -10.14 6.89
C GLU A 95 -3.66 -10.43 6.29
N ILE A 96 -3.69 -10.88 5.04
CA ILE A 96 -4.93 -11.15 4.31
C ILE A 96 -5.10 -12.66 4.14
N SER A 97 -6.22 -13.18 4.65
CA SER A 97 -6.61 -14.58 4.45
C SER A 97 -7.11 -14.79 3.02
N LEU A 98 -6.50 -15.70 2.27
CA LEU A 98 -6.82 -15.96 0.87
C LEU A 98 -7.84 -17.09 0.68
N PHE A 99 -7.99 -18.02 1.65
CA PHE A 99 -8.95 -19.13 1.59
C PHE A 99 -9.20 -19.80 2.95
#